data_AF-A0A1P8WNY5-F1
#
_entry.id   AF-A0A1P8WNY5-F1
#
_cell.length_a   1.000
_cell.length_b   1.000
_cell.length_c   1.000
_cell.angle_alpha   90.00
_cell.angle_beta   90.00
_cell.angle_gamma   90.00
#
_symmetry.space_group_name_H-M   'P 1'
#
loop_
_entity.id
_entity.type
_entity.pdbx_description
1 polymer ?
#
loop_
_entity_poly.entity_id
_entity_poly.type
_entity_poly.pdbx_seq_one_letter_code
_entity_poly.pdbx_strand_id
1 'polypeptide(L)'
;MGRSLQRQAIVEFVLSLNFMECLLLVASSTTYSCRQCGGVARPVAGRDYLQCEYCRSLVFTTGNPLTIDRITPMGEELDAECPTCAKPLLTGQLEDRRVLYCGGCYGMLLKNEDFAAVTRLRRARREGCEAEPAKPLDTQEYERQLDCPNCHSRMEVHPFYGPGNIVMDSCSRCQFVWLDHGELRTIECSEGGRIPEPTPMYVNADGDVTMIPPPSASIGAGAPRKHGMYNESNPLAALADLLFGF
;
A
#
# COMPACT_ATOMS: atom_id res chain seq x y z
N MET A 1 70.97 -2.70 5.77
CA MET A 1 70.25 -1.66 6.53
C MET A 1 69.07 -1.13 5.73
N GLY A 2 67.92 -1.82 5.73
CA GLY A 2 66.78 -1.38 4.89
C GLY A 2 65.46 -2.13 5.04
N ARG A 3 65.26 -2.92 6.11
CA ARG A 3 64.00 -3.66 6.34
C ARG A 3 63.35 -3.43 7.70
N SER A 4 63.98 -2.71 8.64
CA SER A 4 63.38 -2.42 9.96
C SER A 4 62.68 -1.06 10.03
N LEU A 5 63.04 -0.08 9.18
CA LEU A 5 62.40 1.24 9.16
C LEU A 5 60.97 1.23 8.56
N GLN A 6 60.63 0.21 7.78
CA GLN A 6 59.32 0.12 7.10
C GLN A 6 58.21 -0.47 7.99
N ARG A 7 58.56 -1.16 9.09
CA ARG A 7 57.57 -1.67 10.06
C ARG A 7 57.21 -0.66 11.15
N GLN A 8 58.11 0.28 11.49
CA GLN A 8 57.81 1.33 12.47
C GLN A 8 56.89 2.42 11.92
N ALA A 9 56.94 2.71 10.62
CA ALA A 9 56.06 3.69 9.99
C ALA A 9 54.56 3.27 9.95
N ILE A 10 54.27 1.95 9.92
CA ILE A 10 52.88 1.46 9.86
C ILE A 10 52.21 1.51 11.24
N VAL A 11 52.96 1.28 12.33
CA VAL A 11 52.38 1.28 13.69
C VAL A 11 52.09 2.71 14.16
N GLU A 12 52.91 3.70 13.79
CA GLU A 12 52.63 5.11 14.11
C GLU A 12 51.51 5.73 13.27
N PHE A 13 51.29 5.26 12.03
CA PHE A 13 50.20 5.76 11.19
C PHE A 13 48.81 5.29 11.69
N VAL A 14 48.72 4.11 12.31
CA VAL A 14 47.48 3.59 12.89
C VAL A 14 47.11 4.30 14.20
N LEU A 15 48.08 4.92 14.88
CA LEU A 15 47.85 5.68 16.11
C LEU A 15 47.49 7.16 15.87
N SER A 16 47.51 7.64 14.61
CA SER A 16 47.13 9.02 14.25
C SER A 16 45.84 9.15 13.44
N LEU A 17 45.14 8.04 13.14
CA LEU A 17 43.86 8.08 12.42
C LEU A 17 42.73 8.09 13.45
N ASN A 18 41.95 9.16 13.45
CA ASN A 18 40.80 9.33 14.35
C ASN A 18 39.81 8.17 14.16
N PHE A 19 39.10 7.82 15.24
CA PHE A 19 38.05 6.79 15.31
C PHE A 19 37.01 6.86 14.16
N MET A 20 36.91 8.02 13.49
CA MET A 20 36.02 8.30 12.37
C MET A 20 36.47 7.73 11.01
N GLU A 21 37.78 7.53 10.78
CA GLU A 21 38.28 6.92 9.53
C GLU A 21 38.26 5.39 9.55
N CYS A 22 38.26 4.78 10.75
CA CYS A 22 38.03 3.34 10.88
C CYS A 22 36.57 2.96 10.58
N LEU A 23 35.63 3.91 10.73
CA LEU A 23 34.21 3.72 10.44
C LEU A 23 33.91 3.56 8.93
N LEU A 24 34.83 3.96 8.05
CA LEU A 24 34.69 3.84 6.60
C LEU A 24 35.13 2.48 6.04
N LEU A 25 35.74 1.61 6.83
CA LEU A 25 36.25 0.31 6.38
C LEU A 25 35.45 -0.90 6.84
N VAL A 26 34.37 -0.71 7.60
CA VAL A 26 33.43 -1.79 7.98
C VAL A 26 31.98 -1.31 7.91
N ALA A 27 31.59 -0.68 6.79
CA ALA A 27 30.18 -0.74 6.39
C ALA A 27 29.90 -2.17 5.95
N SER A 28 29.61 -3.04 6.92
CA SER A 28 29.12 -4.40 6.66
C SER A 28 27.81 -4.26 5.89
N SER A 29 27.90 -4.28 4.56
CA SER A 29 26.75 -4.38 3.69
C SER A 29 26.20 -5.79 3.85
N THR A 30 25.40 -6.00 4.89
CA THR A 30 24.63 -7.23 5.03
C THR A 30 23.67 -7.27 3.84
N THR A 31 24.08 -7.97 2.79
CA THR A 31 23.26 -8.24 1.62
C THR A 31 22.36 -9.40 1.98
N TYR A 32 21.05 -9.14 2.03
CA TYR A 32 20.07 -10.19 2.26
C TYR A 32 19.66 -10.78 0.91
N SER A 33 19.67 -12.11 0.81
CA SER A 33 19.20 -12.79 -0.39
C SER A 33 17.68 -12.93 -0.38
N CYS A 34 17.06 -12.64 -1.51
CA CYS A 34 15.63 -12.86 -1.70
C CYS A 34 15.34 -14.37 -1.72
N ARG A 35 14.46 -14.83 -0.84
CA ARG A 35 14.07 -16.25 -0.77
C ARG A 35 13.30 -16.73 -2.00
N GLN A 36 12.72 -15.80 -2.77
CA GLN A 36 11.96 -16.13 -3.97
C GLN A 36 12.85 -16.37 -5.20
N CYS A 37 13.84 -15.51 -5.45
CA CYS A 37 14.60 -15.53 -6.70
C CYS A 37 16.12 -15.56 -6.51
N GLY A 38 16.62 -15.53 -5.26
CA GLY A 38 18.05 -15.48 -4.95
C GLY A 38 18.71 -14.11 -5.16
N GLY A 39 17.99 -13.11 -5.70
CA GLY A 39 18.51 -11.77 -5.94
C GLY A 39 18.80 -10.96 -4.67
N VAL A 40 19.47 -9.82 -4.81
CA VAL A 40 19.82 -8.94 -3.69
C VAL A 40 18.58 -8.18 -3.21
N ALA A 41 18.38 -8.11 -1.89
CA ALA A 41 17.37 -7.28 -1.25
C ALA A 41 18.00 -6.10 -0.51
N ARG A 42 17.39 -4.92 -0.66
CA ARG A 42 17.83 -3.66 -0.04
C ARG A 42 16.79 -3.15 0.95
N PRO A 43 17.22 -2.48 2.04
CA PRO A 43 16.29 -1.81 2.94
C PRO A 43 15.53 -0.71 2.21
N VAL A 44 14.23 -0.59 2.48
CA VAL A 44 13.41 0.54 2.03
C VAL A 44 13.35 1.59 3.14
N ALA A 45 13.58 2.86 2.80
CA ALA A 45 13.62 3.93 3.80
C ALA A 45 12.31 4.01 4.59
N GLY A 46 12.40 4.05 5.92
CA GLY A 46 11.24 4.17 6.81
C GLY A 46 10.34 2.93 6.91
N ARG A 47 10.75 1.79 6.34
CA ARG A 47 10.01 0.52 6.38
C ARG A 47 10.81 -0.56 7.11
N ASP A 48 10.12 -1.54 7.68
CA ASP A 48 10.69 -2.66 8.45
C ASP A 48 10.96 -3.91 7.60
N TYR A 49 10.94 -3.76 6.27
CA TYR A 49 11.19 -4.80 5.29
C TYR A 49 12.26 -4.39 4.28
N LEU A 50 12.82 -5.38 3.59
CA LEU A 50 13.70 -5.19 2.45
C LEU A 50 12.94 -5.49 1.15
N GLN A 51 13.28 -4.81 0.05
CA GLN A 51 12.74 -5.09 -1.28
C GLN A 51 13.82 -5.71 -2.17
N CYS A 52 13.48 -6.80 -2.85
CA CYS A 52 14.36 -7.40 -3.84
C CYS A 52 14.48 -6.50 -5.08
N GLU A 53 15.71 -6.17 -5.48
CA GLU A 53 16.01 -5.35 -6.67
C GLU A 53 15.58 -6.03 -7.99
N TYR A 54 15.43 -7.37 -7.97
CA TYR A 54 15.09 -8.15 -9.17
C TYR A 54 13.59 -8.43 -9.29
N CYS A 55 13.01 -9.14 -8.33
CA CYS A 55 11.62 -9.58 -8.40
C CYS A 55 10.63 -8.71 -7.63
N ARG A 56 11.09 -7.59 -7.05
CA ARG A 56 10.30 -6.65 -6.23
C ARG A 56 9.58 -7.27 -5.01
N SER A 57 9.87 -8.53 -4.67
CA SER A 57 9.30 -9.20 -3.50
C SER A 57 9.84 -8.60 -2.21
N LEU A 58 8.98 -8.51 -1.21
CA LEU A 58 9.36 -8.04 0.11
C LEU A 58 9.97 -9.19 0.92
N VAL A 59 11.08 -8.89 1.60
CA VAL A 59 11.83 -9.79 2.47
C VAL A 59 11.74 -9.27 3.89
N PHE A 60 11.18 -10.10 4.76
CA PHE A 60 11.02 -9.79 6.18
C PHE A 60 12.08 -10.54 6.98
N THR A 61 12.75 -9.84 7.88
CA THR A 61 13.73 -10.42 8.80
C THR A 61 13.07 -11.00 10.04
N THR A 62 11.87 -10.52 10.39
CA THR A 62 11.04 -10.99 11.51
C THR A 62 9.54 -10.85 11.17
N GLY A 63 8.70 -11.68 11.80
CA GLY A 63 7.24 -11.59 11.65
C GLY A 63 6.64 -12.24 10.40
N ASN A 64 5.32 -12.41 10.39
CA ASN A 64 4.56 -12.84 9.20
C ASN A 64 3.90 -11.61 8.56
N PRO A 65 4.26 -11.24 7.32
CA PRO A 65 3.72 -10.05 6.68
C PRO A 65 2.20 -10.04 6.52
N LEU A 66 1.55 -11.21 6.39
CA LEU A 66 0.09 -11.28 6.28
C LEU A 66 -0.63 -10.89 7.58
N THR A 67 0.05 -10.99 8.72
CA THR A 67 -0.51 -10.58 10.00
C THR A 67 -0.63 -9.06 10.15
N ILE A 68 0.13 -8.28 9.37
CA ILE A 68 0.10 -6.81 9.48
C ILE A 68 -1.28 -6.26 9.07
N ASP A 69 -1.78 -6.73 7.93
CA ASP A 69 -3.07 -6.33 7.38
C ASP A 69 -4.15 -7.36 7.72
N ARG A 70 -3.83 -8.39 8.51
CA ARG A 70 -4.75 -9.43 9.00
C ARG A 70 -5.55 -10.09 7.86
N ILE A 71 -4.86 -10.44 6.78
CA ILE A 71 -5.44 -11.22 5.67
C ILE A 71 -5.44 -12.69 6.08
N THR A 72 -6.58 -13.36 5.92
CA THR A 72 -6.69 -14.82 6.07
C THR A 72 -6.57 -15.48 4.70
N PRO A 73 -5.48 -16.20 4.39
CA PRO A 73 -5.31 -16.89 3.11
C PRO A 73 -6.38 -17.93 2.87
N MET A 74 -7.00 -17.92 1.68
CA MET A 74 -7.91 -18.98 1.22
C MET A 74 -7.21 -19.94 0.25
N GLY A 75 -6.10 -19.49 -0.38
CA GLY A 75 -5.12 -20.37 -1.03
C GLY A 75 -5.39 -20.69 -2.51
N GLU A 76 -6.38 -20.08 -3.14
CA GLU A 76 -6.61 -20.24 -4.58
C GLU A 76 -5.75 -19.22 -5.34
N GLU A 77 -4.92 -19.70 -6.27
CA GLU A 77 -4.17 -18.83 -7.19
C GLU A 77 -5.05 -18.47 -8.39
N LEU A 78 -4.98 -17.22 -8.82
CA LEU A 78 -5.73 -16.71 -9.97
C LEU A 78 -4.77 -16.31 -11.10
N ASP A 79 -5.27 -16.35 -12.33
CA ASP A 79 -4.52 -15.93 -13.53
C ASP A 79 -4.25 -14.42 -13.56
N ALA A 80 -4.88 -13.64 -12.69
CA ALA A 80 -4.62 -12.20 -12.58
C ALA A 80 -3.25 -11.93 -11.93
N GLU A 81 -2.49 -11.05 -12.57
CA GLU A 81 -1.14 -10.70 -12.11
C GLU A 81 -1.13 -9.51 -11.15
N CYS A 82 -0.23 -9.57 -10.18
CA CYS A 82 0.06 -8.46 -9.28
C CYS A 82 0.64 -7.27 -10.06
N PRO A 83 0.05 -6.07 -9.97
CA PRO A 83 0.51 -4.91 -10.74
C PRO A 83 1.89 -4.42 -10.28
N THR A 84 2.28 -4.75 -9.03
CA THR A 84 3.55 -4.35 -8.44
C THR A 84 4.68 -5.35 -8.67
N CYS A 85 4.43 -6.62 -8.96
CA CYS A 85 5.53 -7.59 -9.13
C CYS A 85 5.26 -8.73 -10.13
N ALA A 86 4.14 -8.67 -10.86
CA ALA A 86 3.71 -9.62 -11.90
C ALA A 86 3.49 -11.07 -11.44
N LYS A 87 3.52 -11.35 -10.13
CA LYS A 87 3.18 -12.68 -9.61
C LYS A 87 1.67 -12.93 -9.62
N PRO A 88 1.22 -14.19 -9.71
CA PRO A 88 -0.19 -14.53 -9.54
C PRO A 88 -0.77 -13.98 -8.23
N LEU A 89 -2.00 -13.49 -8.31
CA LEU A 89 -2.77 -13.08 -7.14
C LEU A 89 -3.41 -14.31 -6.47
N LEU A 90 -3.50 -14.24 -5.14
CA LEU A 90 -4.06 -15.27 -4.28
C LEU A 90 -5.38 -14.79 -3.68
N THR A 91 -6.33 -15.70 -3.48
CA THR A 91 -7.56 -15.39 -2.75
C THR A 91 -7.32 -15.37 -1.25
N GLY A 92 -7.91 -14.35 -0.60
CA GLY A 92 -7.91 -14.20 0.83
C GLY A 92 -9.23 -13.63 1.34
N GLN A 93 -9.33 -13.57 2.67
CA GLN A 93 -10.44 -12.95 3.37
C GLN A 93 -9.92 -11.87 4.32
N LEU A 94 -10.65 -10.76 4.35
CA LEU A 94 -10.40 -9.62 5.21
C LEU A 94 -11.71 -9.24 5.89
N GLU A 95 -11.78 -9.47 7.22
CA GLU A 95 -13.06 -9.44 7.94
C GLU A 95 -14.07 -10.43 7.31
N ASP A 96 -15.20 -9.94 6.80
CA ASP A 96 -16.22 -10.72 6.08
C ASP A 96 -16.14 -10.55 4.56
N ARG A 97 -15.10 -9.88 4.04
CA ARG A 97 -14.95 -9.54 2.61
C ARG A 97 -13.89 -10.39 1.93
N ARG A 98 -14.11 -10.68 0.65
CA ARG A 98 -13.10 -11.31 -0.21
C ARG A 98 -12.08 -10.28 -0.66
N VAL A 99 -10.82 -10.68 -0.70
CA VAL A 99 -9.70 -9.84 -1.15
C VAL A 99 -8.79 -10.68 -2.03
N LEU A 100 -8.15 -10.05 -3.01
CA LEU A 100 -6.98 -10.64 -3.65
C LEU A 100 -5.71 -10.05 -3.07
N TYR A 101 -4.69 -10.87 -2.89
CA TYR A 101 -3.41 -10.40 -2.38
C TYR A 101 -2.24 -11.07 -3.09
N CYS A 102 -1.09 -10.41 -3.07
CA CYS A 102 0.13 -10.97 -3.63
C CYS A 102 0.99 -11.66 -2.55
N GLY A 103 1.38 -12.91 -2.74
CA GLY A 103 2.32 -13.58 -1.82
C GLY A 103 3.78 -13.07 -1.90
N GLY A 104 4.09 -12.16 -2.83
CA GLY A 104 5.43 -11.58 -3.01
C GLY A 104 5.58 -10.20 -2.42
N CYS A 105 4.75 -9.24 -2.85
CA CYS A 105 4.78 -7.88 -2.35
C CYS A 105 3.77 -7.62 -1.23
N TYR A 106 2.86 -8.55 -0.96
CA TYR A 106 1.81 -8.44 0.07
C TYR A 106 0.84 -7.27 -0.12
N GLY A 107 0.83 -6.65 -1.31
CA GLY A 107 -0.23 -5.74 -1.72
C GLY A 107 -1.54 -6.48 -1.97
N MET A 108 -2.64 -5.74 -1.90
CA MET A 108 -3.99 -6.28 -1.95
C MET A 108 -4.90 -5.48 -2.87
N LEU A 109 -5.84 -6.18 -3.50
CA LEU A 109 -6.86 -5.65 -4.39
C LEU A 109 -8.24 -5.89 -3.77
N LEU A 110 -8.99 -4.80 -3.55
CA LEU A 110 -10.35 -4.83 -2.99
C LEU A 110 -11.30 -4.03 -3.87
N LYS A 111 -12.60 -4.34 -3.81
CA LYS A 111 -13.61 -3.38 -4.24
C LYS A 111 -13.49 -2.11 -3.40
N ASN A 112 -13.78 -0.97 -4.01
CA ASN A 112 -13.84 0.32 -3.31
C ASN A 112 -14.87 0.27 -2.16
N GLU A 113 -16.03 -0.35 -2.37
CA GLU A 113 -17.06 -0.51 -1.31
C GLU A 113 -16.56 -1.37 -0.13
N ASP A 114 -15.81 -2.44 -0.40
CA ASP A 114 -15.25 -3.32 0.63
C ASP A 114 -14.12 -2.61 1.38
N PHE A 115 -13.26 -1.89 0.66
CA PHE A 115 -12.23 -1.05 1.26
C PHE A 115 -12.83 0.00 2.21
N ALA A 116 -13.88 0.71 1.79
CA ALA A 116 -14.57 1.68 2.64
C ALA A 116 -15.20 1.03 3.89
N ALA A 117 -15.79 -0.17 3.74
CA ALA A 117 -16.38 -0.91 4.85
C ALA A 117 -15.31 -1.38 5.85
N VAL A 118 -14.21 -1.98 5.37
CA VAL A 118 -13.12 -2.49 6.20
C VAL A 118 -12.41 -1.35 6.94
N THR A 119 -12.07 -0.27 6.24
CA THR A 119 -11.43 0.90 6.88
C THR A 119 -12.31 1.48 7.98
N ARG A 120 -13.62 1.68 7.71
CA ARG A 120 -14.57 2.15 8.72
C ARG A 120 -14.63 1.21 9.93
N LEU A 121 -14.71 -0.09 9.70
CA LEU A 121 -14.81 -1.09 10.76
C LEU A 121 -13.54 -1.11 11.64
N ARG A 122 -12.36 -1.21 11.02
CA ARG A 122 -11.09 -1.29 11.73
C ARG A 122 -10.78 -0.03 12.51
N ARG A 123 -11.05 1.14 11.93
CA ARG A 123 -10.89 2.42 12.64
C ARG A 123 -11.86 2.61 13.80
N ALA A 124 -13.03 1.99 13.76
CA ALA A 124 -13.96 2.01 14.90
C ALA A 124 -13.47 1.13 16.05
N ARG A 125 -12.76 0.03 15.74
CA ARG A 125 -12.21 -0.90 16.73
C ARG A 125 -10.86 -0.46 17.30
N ARG A 126 -9.96 0.10 16.46
CA ARG A 126 -8.57 0.44 16.79
C ARG A 126 -7.83 -0.69 17.51
N GLU A 127 -8.03 -1.93 17.04
CA GLU A 127 -7.45 -3.10 17.69
C GLU A 127 -5.95 -3.20 17.43
N GLY A 128 -5.15 -3.28 18.49
CA GLY A 128 -3.74 -3.65 18.39
C GLY A 128 -2.81 -2.56 17.85
N CYS A 129 -3.22 -1.29 17.85
CA CYS A 129 -2.28 -0.19 17.68
C CYS A 129 -2.59 1.04 18.54
N GLU A 130 -1.50 1.73 18.92
CA GLU A 130 -1.54 3.07 19.47
C GLU A 130 -1.73 4.07 18.33
N ALA A 131 -2.36 5.22 18.62
CA ALA A 131 -2.60 6.22 17.60
C ALA A 131 -1.25 6.80 17.14
N GLU A 132 -0.94 6.68 15.84
CA GLU A 132 0.29 7.19 15.26
C GLU A 132 0.03 8.53 14.55
N PRO A 133 0.91 9.53 14.73
CA PRO A 133 0.82 10.78 13.98
C PRO A 133 0.97 10.50 12.49
N ALA A 134 0.22 11.26 11.68
CA ALA A 134 0.28 11.11 10.23
C ALA A 134 1.68 11.42 9.71
N LYS A 135 2.29 10.46 9.00
CA LYS A 135 3.57 10.66 8.31
C LYS A 135 3.36 11.60 7.11
N PRO A 136 4.38 12.37 6.69
CA PRO A 136 4.29 13.09 5.43
C PRO A 136 4.03 12.13 4.27
N LEU A 137 3.21 12.56 3.30
CA LEU A 137 3.02 11.81 2.05
C LEU A 137 4.35 11.71 1.31
N ASP A 138 4.71 10.51 0.88
CA ASP A 138 5.85 10.32 -0.02
C ASP A 138 5.43 10.73 -1.44
N THR A 139 6.04 11.80 -1.94
CA THR A 139 5.75 12.32 -3.28
C THR A 139 6.13 11.34 -4.38
N GLN A 140 7.07 10.41 -4.14
CA GLN A 140 7.48 9.43 -5.15
C GLN A 140 6.36 8.42 -5.45
N GLU A 141 5.47 8.15 -4.49
CA GLU A 141 4.35 7.23 -4.71
C GLU A 141 3.38 7.75 -5.78
N TYR A 142 3.30 9.07 -6.00
CA TYR A 142 2.48 9.69 -7.06
C TYR A 142 2.99 9.45 -8.48
N GLU A 143 4.28 9.13 -8.64
CA GLU A 143 4.87 8.89 -9.95
C GLU A 143 4.57 7.47 -10.44
N ARG A 144 4.01 6.62 -9.58
CA ARG A 144 3.64 5.24 -9.90
C ARG A 144 2.58 5.18 -10.98
N GLN A 145 2.66 4.12 -11.78
CA GLN A 145 1.71 3.84 -12.85
C GLN A 145 1.39 2.34 -12.81
N LEU A 146 0.23 1.99 -12.25
CA LEU A 146 -0.26 0.62 -12.23
C LEU A 146 -1.38 0.42 -13.24
N ASP A 147 -1.45 -0.79 -13.78
CA ASP A 147 -2.57 -1.26 -14.58
C ASP A 147 -3.46 -2.18 -13.73
N CYS A 148 -4.77 -2.03 -13.88
CA CYS A 148 -5.72 -2.84 -13.13
C CYS A 148 -5.58 -4.33 -13.49
N PRO A 149 -5.38 -5.24 -12.52
CA PRO A 149 -5.25 -6.69 -12.78
C PRO A 149 -6.44 -7.33 -13.48
N ASN A 150 -7.63 -6.71 -13.39
CA ASN A 150 -8.87 -7.23 -13.97
C ASN A 150 -9.14 -6.75 -15.40
N CYS A 151 -8.91 -5.46 -15.68
CA CYS A 151 -9.27 -4.87 -16.99
C CYS A 151 -8.11 -4.24 -17.75
N HIS A 152 -6.89 -4.32 -17.18
CA HIS A 152 -5.64 -3.76 -17.71
C HIS A 152 -5.71 -2.27 -18.07
N SER A 153 -6.72 -1.56 -17.55
CA SER A 153 -6.80 -0.12 -17.70
C SER A 153 -5.96 0.53 -16.60
N ARG A 154 -5.30 1.62 -16.98
CA ARG A 154 -4.48 2.41 -16.06
C ARG A 154 -5.28 2.84 -14.84
N MET A 155 -4.68 2.65 -13.67
CA MET A 155 -5.22 3.09 -12.40
C MET A 155 -4.88 4.56 -12.14
N GLU A 156 -5.79 5.24 -11.45
CA GLU A 156 -5.64 6.61 -10.98
C GLU A 156 -4.89 6.59 -9.65
N VAL A 157 -3.80 7.36 -9.57
CA VAL A 157 -2.98 7.50 -8.37
C VAL A 157 -3.38 8.78 -7.65
N HIS A 158 -3.77 8.68 -6.39
CA HIS A 158 -4.28 9.82 -5.63
C HIS A 158 -4.06 9.62 -4.12
N PRO A 159 -4.02 10.70 -3.31
CA PRO A 159 -4.01 10.52 -1.88
C PRO A 159 -5.29 9.84 -1.42
N PHE A 160 -5.18 9.04 -0.39
CA PHE A 160 -6.33 8.71 0.41
C PHE A 160 -6.70 9.92 1.27
N TYR A 161 -7.84 10.55 0.99
CA TYR A 161 -8.34 11.73 1.72
C TYR A 161 -8.86 11.41 3.14
N GLY A 162 -8.62 10.19 3.60
CA GLY A 162 -8.83 9.81 4.97
C GLY A 162 -7.55 9.93 5.81
N PRO A 163 -7.56 9.34 7.00
CA PRO A 163 -6.41 9.32 7.90
C PRO A 163 -5.26 8.46 7.32
N GLY A 164 -4.03 8.72 7.77
CA GLY A 164 -2.88 7.86 7.48
C GLY A 164 -1.97 8.34 6.34
N ASN A 165 -2.38 9.36 5.58
CA ASN A 165 -1.54 9.99 4.54
C ASN A 165 -0.88 8.94 3.64
N ILE A 166 -1.69 8.06 3.04
CA ILE A 166 -1.23 7.08 2.05
C ILE A 166 -1.56 7.57 0.63
N VAL A 167 -0.82 7.08 -0.36
CA VAL A 167 -1.17 7.20 -1.77
C VAL A 167 -1.77 5.88 -2.22
N MET A 168 -2.96 5.92 -2.82
CA MET A 168 -3.65 4.72 -3.27
C MET A 168 -3.87 4.74 -4.78
N ASP A 169 -3.94 3.56 -5.37
CA ASP A 169 -4.27 3.36 -6.78
C ASP A 169 -5.71 2.85 -6.89
N SER A 170 -6.53 3.49 -7.73
CA SER A 170 -7.90 3.03 -7.99
C SER A 170 -8.22 2.88 -9.48
N CYS A 171 -9.05 1.89 -9.82
CA CYS A 171 -9.52 1.68 -11.18
C CYS A 171 -10.94 2.22 -11.33
N SER A 172 -11.12 3.29 -12.11
CA SER A 172 -12.43 3.89 -12.36
C SER A 172 -13.40 2.99 -13.14
N ARG A 173 -12.90 2.02 -13.90
CA ARG A 173 -13.74 1.05 -14.65
C ARG A 173 -14.29 -0.07 -13.80
N CYS A 174 -13.43 -0.69 -12.98
CA CYS A 174 -13.79 -1.87 -12.19
C CYS A 174 -14.14 -1.54 -10.74
N GLN A 175 -13.91 -0.29 -10.30
CA GLN A 175 -14.06 0.14 -8.92
C GLN A 175 -13.16 -0.63 -7.95
N PHE A 176 -11.98 -1.05 -8.44
CA PHE A 176 -10.95 -1.66 -7.61
C PHE A 176 -10.05 -0.64 -6.97
N VAL A 177 -9.58 -0.97 -5.77
CA VAL A 177 -8.54 -0.27 -5.03
C VAL A 177 -7.38 -1.24 -4.82
N TRP A 178 -6.17 -0.81 -5.16
CA TRP A 178 -4.95 -1.49 -4.80
C TRP A 178 -4.30 -0.76 -3.62
N LEU A 179 -3.91 -1.53 -2.60
CA LEU A 179 -3.14 -1.07 -1.45
C LEU A 179 -1.84 -1.85 -1.39
N ASP A 180 -0.75 -1.15 -1.12
CA ASP A 180 0.53 -1.77 -0.81
C ASP A 180 0.55 -2.31 0.63
N HIS A 181 1.56 -3.12 0.91
CA HIS A 181 1.75 -3.77 2.20
C HIS A 181 1.75 -2.75 3.36
N GLY A 182 0.89 -2.96 4.36
CA GLY A 182 0.82 -2.16 5.58
C GLY A 182 0.13 -0.80 5.44
N GLU A 183 -0.37 -0.43 4.26
CA GLU A 183 -1.14 0.81 4.08
C GLU A 183 -2.48 0.76 4.81
N LEU A 184 -3.15 -0.39 4.78
CA LEU A 184 -4.40 -0.57 5.52
C LEU A 184 -4.18 -0.44 7.03
N ARG A 185 -3.09 -1.00 7.56
CA ARG A 185 -2.69 -0.78 8.96
C ARG A 185 -2.41 0.69 9.26
N THR A 186 -1.78 1.41 8.33
CA THR A 186 -1.50 2.85 8.48
C THR A 186 -2.80 3.67 8.56
N ILE A 187 -3.80 3.34 7.75
CA ILE A 187 -5.16 3.92 7.84
C ILE A 187 -5.81 3.60 9.19
N GLU A 188 -5.66 2.38 9.68
CA GLU A 188 -6.24 1.92 10.94
C GLU A 188 -5.67 2.68 12.15
N CYS A 189 -4.35 2.73 12.24
CA CYS A 189 -3.63 3.21 13.42
C CYS A 189 -3.41 4.74 13.43
N SER A 190 -3.76 5.44 12.36
CA SER A 190 -3.52 6.89 12.28
C SER A 190 -4.44 7.73 13.16
N GLU A 191 -3.83 8.77 13.76
CA GLU A 191 -4.51 9.87 14.44
C GLU A 191 -5.49 10.61 13.51
N GLY A 192 -6.52 11.24 14.08
CA GLY A 192 -7.57 11.96 13.32
C GLY A 192 -8.89 11.20 13.23
N GLY A 193 -9.82 11.49 14.15
CA GLY A 193 -11.14 10.88 14.19
C GLY A 193 -12.10 11.42 13.12
N ARG A 194 -12.83 10.49 12.49
CA ARG A 194 -13.85 10.63 11.42
C ARG A 194 -13.33 11.30 10.14
N ILE A 195 -13.54 10.62 9.01
CA ILE A 195 -13.68 11.27 7.70
C ILE A 195 -14.57 12.49 7.98
N PRO A 196 -14.17 13.74 7.68
CA PRO A 196 -15.13 14.84 7.78
C PRO A 196 -16.36 14.36 7.02
N GLU A 197 -17.55 14.36 7.64
CA GLU A 197 -18.77 14.16 6.86
C GLU A 197 -18.60 14.99 5.60
N PRO A 198 -18.81 14.43 4.38
CA PRO A 198 -18.54 15.16 3.16
C PRO A 198 -19.16 16.53 3.34
N THR A 199 -18.33 17.58 3.46
CA THR A 199 -18.82 18.93 3.75
C THR A 199 -19.89 19.14 2.69
N PRO A 200 -21.18 19.24 3.06
CA PRO A 200 -22.22 19.18 2.04
C PRO A 200 -21.95 20.36 1.11
N MET A 201 -21.52 20.06 -0.11
CA MET A 201 -21.30 21.07 -1.12
C MET A 201 -22.70 21.61 -1.44
N TYR A 202 -22.98 22.82 -1.00
CA TYR A 202 -24.21 23.50 -1.39
C TYR A 202 -23.98 24.12 -2.75
N VAL A 203 -24.77 23.66 -3.73
CA VAL A 203 -24.90 24.33 -5.03
C VAL A 203 -26.08 25.28 -4.92
N ASN A 204 -25.83 26.58 -5.03
CA ASN A 204 -26.91 27.57 -5.03
C ASN A 204 -27.73 27.45 -6.33
N ALA A 205 -28.89 28.11 -6.39
CA ALA A 205 -29.74 28.14 -7.59
C ALA A 205 -29.01 28.63 -8.85
N ASP A 206 -27.92 29.37 -8.68
CA ASP A 206 -27.08 29.95 -9.73
C ASP A 206 -25.91 29.04 -10.16
N GLY A 207 -25.74 27.88 -9.51
CA GLY A 207 -24.67 26.91 -9.84
C GLY A 207 -23.36 27.08 -9.05
N ASP A 208 -23.29 28.06 -8.15
CA ASP A 208 -22.10 28.32 -7.34
C ASP A 208 -21.94 27.31 -6.18
N VAL A 209 -20.71 26.84 -5.95
CA VAL A 209 -20.35 25.89 -4.89
C VAL A 209 -19.79 26.65 -3.68
N THR A 210 -20.37 26.47 -2.49
CA THR A 210 -19.86 27.09 -1.24
C THR A 210 -19.53 26.07 -0.14
N MET A 211 -18.57 26.43 0.72
CA MET A 211 -17.99 25.57 1.78
C MET A 211 -18.69 25.70 3.15
N ILE A 212 -19.66 26.62 3.32
CA ILE A 212 -20.40 26.87 4.58
C ILE A 212 -21.89 27.02 4.24
N PRO A 213 -22.82 26.31 4.93
CA PRO A 213 -24.25 26.50 4.70
C PRO A 213 -24.71 27.92 5.05
N PRO A 214 -25.54 28.58 4.22
CA PRO A 214 -26.32 29.72 4.69
C PRO A 214 -27.32 29.25 5.76
N PRO A 215 -27.54 30.03 6.83
CA PRO A 215 -28.37 29.60 7.95
C PRO A 215 -29.87 29.72 7.60
N SER A 216 -30.39 28.80 6.78
CA SER A 216 -31.83 28.44 6.67
C SER A 216 -32.12 27.70 5.36
N ALA A 217 -32.19 26.37 5.36
CA ALA A 217 -32.86 25.65 4.27
C ALA A 217 -33.36 24.28 4.75
N SER A 218 -34.68 24.10 4.71
CA SER A 218 -35.41 22.88 5.06
C SER A 218 -35.27 21.79 3.99
N ILE A 219 -35.11 20.53 4.43
CA ILE A 219 -34.97 19.33 3.59
C ILE A 219 -36.30 18.99 2.89
N GLY A 220 -36.25 18.78 1.57
CA GLY A 220 -37.31 18.22 0.74
C GLY A 220 -36.82 17.00 -0.06
N ALA A 221 -37.71 16.04 -0.30
CA ALA A 221 -37.44 14.65 -0.71
C ALA A 221 -37.32 14.38 -2.23
N GLY A 222 -36.55 13.33 -2.61
CA GLY A 222 -36.99 12.31 -3.59
C GLY A 222 -36.28 12.14 -4.97
N ALA A 223 -35.57 10.99 -5.12
CA ALA A 223 -35.48 10.03 -6.27
C ALA A 223 -34.87 10.43 -7.66
N PRO A 224 -34.54 9.50 -8.62
CA PRO A 224 -34.41 8.03 -8.60
C PRO A 224 -33.07 7.45 -9.18
N ARG A 225 -32.86 6.13 -9.04
CA ARG A 225 -31.75 5.33 -9.63
C ARG A 225 -32.06 4.89 -11.08
N LYS A 226 -31.04 4.72 -11.93
CA LYS A 226 -31.16 4.01 -13.22
C LYS A 226 -30.16 2.85 -13.31
N HIS A 227 -30.69 1.67 -13.65
CA HIS A 227 -29.95 0.47 -14.04
C HIS A 227 -29.48 0.60 -15.49
N GLY A 228 -28.30 0.04 -15.80
CA GLY A 228 -27.77 -0.11 -17.16
C GLY A 228 -27.25 -1.53 -17.37
N MET A 229 -27.67 -2.12 -18.50
CA MET A 229 -27.45 -3.49 -18.96
C MET A 229 -25.98 -3.85 -19.22
N TYR A 230 -25.58 -5.09 -18.91
CA TYR A 230 -24.30 -5.69 -19.29
C TYR A 230 -24.43 -6.46 -20.62
N ASN A 231 -23.37 -6.43 -21.43
CA ASN A 231 -23.23 -7.16 -22.68
C ASN A 231 -22.22 -8.31 -22.48
N GLU A 232 -22.66 -9.53 -22.77
CA GLU A 232 -21.96 -10.79 -22.53
C GLU A 232 -21.04 -11.15 -23.71
N SER A 233 -19.72 -11.04 -23.53
CA SER A 233 -18.71 -11.90 -24.17
C SER A 233 -17.29 -11.40 -23.89
N ASN A 234 -16.67 -11.86 -22.80
CA ASN A 234 -15.22 -11.75 -22.61
C ASN A 234 -14.69 -12.94 -21.76
N PRO A 235 -13.66 -13.70 -22.16
CA PRO A 235 -13.22 -14.92 -21.49
C PRO A 235 -12.56 -14.74 -20.10
N LEU A 236 -12.66 -13.57 -19.46
CA LEU A 236 -12.17 -13.29 -18.10
C LEU A 236 -13.27 -13.44 -17.01
N ALA A 237 -14.47 -13.88 -17.39
CA ALA A 237 -15.63 -14.04 -16.49
C ALA A 237 -15.35 -14.90 -15.24
N ALA A 238 -14.42 -15.86 -15.32
CA ALA A 238 -14.09 -16.76 -14.20
C ALA A 238 -13.46 -16.07 -12.98
N LEU A 239 -12.74 -14.95 -13.18
CA LEU A 239 -12.14 -14.16 -12.09
C LEU A 239 -13.15 -13.21 -11.44
N ALA A 240 -14.21 -12.85 -12.18
CA ALA A 240 -15.27 -11.96 -11.73
C ALA A 240 -16.36 -12.69 -10.93
N ASP A 241 -16.76 -13.90 -11.35
CA ASP A 241 -17.90 -14.60 -10.73
C ASP A 241 -17.60 -15.07 -9.29
N LEU A 242 -16.34 -15.41 -8.99
CA LEU A 242 -15.92 -15.87 -7.66
C LEU A 242 -15.64 -14.74 -6.65
N LEU A 243 -15.57 -13.47 -7.07
CA LEU A 243 -15.27 -12.35 -6.16
C LEU A 243 -16.33 -11.23 -6.21
N PHE A 244 -17.13 -11.16 -7.28
CA PHE A 244 -18.00 -10.01 -7.57
C PHE A 244 -19.49 -10.33 -7.65
N GLY A 245 -19.90 -11.60 -7.76
CA GLY A 245 -21.29 -12.04 -7.66
C GLY A 245 -22.23 -11.45 -8.71
N PHE A 246 -22.50 -12.23 -9.77
CA PHE A 246 -23.82 -12.29 -10.40
C PHE A 246 -24.38 -13.71 -10.20
#